data_AF-A0A533XNS5-F1
#
_entry.id   AF-A0A533XNS5-F1
#
_cell.length_a   1.000
_cell.length_b   1.000
_cell.length_c   1.000
_cell.angle_alpha   90.00
_cell.angle_beta   90.00
_cell.angle_gamma   90.00
#
_symmetry.space_group_name_H-M   'P 1'
#
loop_
_entity.id
_entity.type
_entity.pdbx_description
1 polymer ?
#
loop_
_entity_poly.entity_id
_entity_poly.type
_entity_poly.pdbx_seq_one_letter_code
_entity_poly.pdbx_strand_id
1 'polypeptide(L)'
;QKDGTRIEILQLPLDRSTRPRYDLTQSQGRFIAIHREFLDPATIPIGTRITVTGEVSGSITLPLDETDYTYPVIDIKRVQVWAGLEDVAPRIHPYMGPGPYWGPYWSPFWQPWPYW
;
A
#
# COMPACT_ATOMS: atom_id res chain seq x y z
N GLN A 1 12.54 -8.27 -27.69
CA GLN A 1 11.58 -7.25 -27.21
C GLN A 1 11.66 -7.30 -25.70
N LYS A 2 11.94 -6.18 -25.02
CA LYS A 2 11.80 -6.16 -23.56
C LYS A 2 10.32 -5.89 -23.32
N ASP A 3 9.53 -6.95 -23.19
CA ASP A 3 8.11 -6.85 -22.87
C ASP A 3 7.99 -6.16 -21.50
N GLY A 4 7.58 -4.90 -21.52
CA GLY A 4 7.37 -4.12 -20.31
C GLY A 4 6.30 -4.74 -19.43
N THR A 5 6.31 -4.45 -18.13
CA THR A 5 5.27 -4.96 -17.23
C THR A 5 3.95 -4.27 -17.52
N ARG A 6 2.93 -5.06 -17.83
CA ARG A 6 1.57 -4.60 -18.04
C ARG A 6 0.76 -4.78 -16.77
N ILE A 7 0.11 -3.71 -16.33
CA ILE A 7 -0.72 -3.69 -15.13
C ILE A 7 -2.13 -3.27 -15.55
N GLU A 8 -3.12 -4.10 -15.25
CA GLU A 8 -4.53 -3.70 -15.37
C GLU A 8 -4.96 -3.00 -14.08
N ILE A 9 -5.54 -1.81 -14.23
CA ILE A 9 -5.89 -0.95 -13.11
C ILE A 9 -7.36 -0.57 -13.22
N LEU A 10 -8.11 -0.84 -12.15
CA LEU A 10 -9.44 -0.26 -11.96
C LEU A 10 -9.29 1.20 -11.56
N GLN A 11 -9.78 2.11 -12.39
CA GLN A 11 -9.73 3.53 -12.08
C GLN A 11 -10.63 3.82 -10.88
N LEU A 12 -10.11 4.60 -9.93
CA LEU A 12 -10.86 5.11 -8.79
C LEU A 12 -10.61 6.61 -8.64
N PRO A 13 -11.62 7.39 -8.19
CA PRO A 13 -11.42 8.80 -7.91
C PRO A 13 -10.29 8.99 -6.89
N LEU A 14 -9.45 9.98 -7.13
CA LEU A 14 -8.38 10.35 -6.21
C LEU A 14 -8.91 11.32 -5.15
N ASP A 15 -8.36 11.24 -3.94
CA ASP A 15 -8.55 12.25 -2.91
C ASP A 15 -7.58 13.44 -3.08
N ARG A 16 -7.62 14.38 -2.13
CA ARG A 16 -6.74 15.56 -2.14
C ARG A 16 -5.24 15.21 -2.02
N SER A 17 -4.92 14.01 -1.55
CA SER A 17 -3.56 13.50 -1.42
C SER A 17 -3.15 12.64 -2.62
N THR A 18 -3.94 12.63 -3.70
CA THR A 18 -3.76 11.79 -4.89
C THR A 18 -3.88 10.29 -4.61
N ARG A 19 -4.46 9.90 -3.46
CA ARG A 19 -4.69 8.51 -3.10
C ARG A 19 -6.03 8.05 -3.66
N PRO A 20 -6.11 6.87 -4.29
CA PRO A 20 -7.38 6.33 -4.74
C PRO A 20 -8.29 6.03 -3.54
N ARG A 21 -9.57 6.36 -3.68
CA ARG A 21 -10.59 6.05 -2.67
C ARG A 21 -10.75 4.53 -2.49
N TYR A 22 -11.45 4.15 -1.42
CA TYR A 22 -11.70 2.74 -1.10
C TYR A 22 -12.95 2.18 -1.77
N ASP A 23 -13.89 3.05 -2.13
CA ASP A 23 -15.16 2.67 -2.73
C ASP A 23 -14.99 2.31 -4.21
N LEU A 24 -15.07 1.00 -4.49
CA LEU A 24 -14.93 0.45 -5.84
C LEU A 24 -16.09 0.83 -6.77
N THR A 25 -17.26 1.18 -6.21
CA THR A 25 -18.46 1.52 -6.99
C THR A 25 -18.32 2.87 -7.72
N GLN A 26 -17.39 3.71 -7.26
CA GLN A 26 -17.11 5.01 -7.89
C GLN A 26 -16.18 4.91 -9.10
N SER A 27 -15.79 3.69 -9.49
CA SER A 27 -14.92 3.48 -10.64
C SER A 27 -15.52 4.02 -11.93
N GLN A 28 -14.69 4.67 -12.75
CA GLN A 28 -15.06 5.14 -14.09
C GLN A 28 -14.57 4.18 -15.20
N GLY A 29 -14.11 2.98 -14.83
CA GLY A 29 -13.67 1.96 -15.78
C GLY A 29 -12.27 1.43 -15.49
N ARG A 30 -11.71 0.73 -16.46
CA ARG A 30 -10.40 0.09 -16.38
C ARG A 30 -9.46 0.66 -17.42
N PHE A 31 -8.18 0.70 -17.09
CA PHE A 31 -7.15 1.06 -18.04
C PHE A 31 -5.93 0.18 -17.83
N ILE A 32 -5.07 0.17 -18.83
CA ILE A 32 -3.83 -0.59 -18.82
C ILE A 32 -2.67 0.39 -18.65
N ALA A 33 -1.83 0.12 -17.68
CA ALA A 33 -0.60 0.86 -17.47
C ALA A 33 0.59 -0.01 -17.89
N ILE A 34 1.45 0.52 -18.74
CA ILE A 34 2.65 -0.16 -19.24
C ILE A 34 3.87 0.48 -18.59
N HIS A 35 4.63 -0.33 -17.86
CA HIS A 35 5.94 0.05 -17.33
C HIS A 35 7.02 -0.47 -18.29
N ARG A 36 7.83 0.43 -18.85
CA ARG A 36 8.87 0.06 -19.84
C ARG A 36 10.01 -0.76 -19.24
N GLU A 37 10.19 -0.68 -17.92
CA GLU A 37 11.15 -1.50 -17.18
C GLU A 37 10.44 -2.70 -16.56
N PHE A 38 11.17 -3.80 -16.40
CA PHE A 38 10.65 -4.98 -15.72
C PHE A 38 10.35 -4.65 -14.26
N LEU A 39 9.09 -4.87 -13.86
CA LEU A 39 8.62 -4.78 -12.49
C LEU A 39 8.17 -6.17 -12.05
N ASP A 40 8.68 -6.64 -10.90
CA ASP A 40 8.30 -7.92 -10.32
C ASP A 40 6.83 -7.87 -9.85
N PRO A 41 5.95 -8.79 -10.32
CA PRO A 41 4.56 -8.86 -9.88
C PRO A 41 4.39 -8.94 -8.35
N ALA A 42 5.35 -9.53 -7.64
CA ALA A 42 5.33 -9.61 -6.17
C ALA A 42 5.42 -8.23 -5.49
N THR A 43 5.84 -7.19 -6.21
CA THR A 43 5.92 -5.81 -5.70
C THR A 43 4.56 -5.12 -5.68
N ILE A 44 3.61 -5.55 -6.53
CA ILE A 44 2.26 -4.99 -6.62
C ILE A 44 1.25 -6.15 -6.64
N PRO A 45 0.99 -6.78 -5.48
CA PRO A 45 -0.01 -7.83 -5.39
C PRO A 45 -1.40 -7.30 -5.76
N ILE A 46 -2.28 -8.22 -6.18
CA ILE A 46 -3.66 -7.89 -6.55
C ILE A 46 -4.36 -7.21 -5.35
N GLY A 47 -5.08 -6.13 -5.62
CA GLY A 47 -5.74 -5.32 -4.59
C GLY A 47 -4.88 -4.18 -4.03
N THR A 48 -3.60 -4.08 -4.43
CA THR A 48 -2.74 -2.95 -4.08
C THR A 48 -3.28 -1.66 -4.67
N ARG A 49 -3.37 -0.61 -3.84
CA ARG A 49 -3.74 0.72 -4.30
C ARG A 49 -2.52 1.42 -4.87
N ILE A 50 -2.64 1.84 -6.12
CA ILE A 50 -1.58 2.58 -6.80
C ILE A 50 -2.14 3.84 -7.47
N THR A 51 -1.32 4.87 -7.54
CA THR A 51 -1.55 6.04 -8.38
C THR A 51 -0.48 6.05 -9.44
N VAL A 52 -0.88 6.13 -10.71
CA VAL A 52 0.06 6.21 -11.83
C VAL A 52 -0.01 7.59 -12.47
N THR A 53 1.14 8.06 -12.94
CA THR A 53 1.24 9.27 -13.76
C THR A 53 2.00 8.90 -15.02
N GLY A 54 1.48 9.33 -16.16
CA GLY A 54 1.96 8.87 -17.45
C GLY A 54 1.31 9.59 -18.61
N GLU A 55 1.63 9.13 -19.82
CA GLU A 55 1.02 9.61 -21.06
C GLU A 55 0.07 8.56 -21.61
N VAL A 56 -1.07 9.00 -22.13
CA VAL A 56 -1.97 8.10 -22.85
C VAL A 56 -1.33 7.79 -24.21
N SER A 57 -0.96 6.53 -24.42
CA SER A 57 -0.27 6.08 -25.64
C SER A 57 -1.21 5.47 -26.68
N GLY A 58 -2.46 5.19 -26.30
CA GLY A 58 -3.49 4.70 -27.21
C GLY A 58 -4.59 3.95 -26.48
N SER A 59 -5.19 2.99 -27.17
CA SER A 59 -6.13 2.04 -26.59
C SER A 59 -5.87 0.63 -27.14
N ILE A 60 -6.24 -0.37 -26.35
CA ILE A 60 -6.21 -1.77 -26.75
C ILE A 60 -7.55 -2.42 -26.39
N THR A 61 -8.10 -3.17 -27.33
CA THR A 61 -9.35 -3.91 -27.12
C THR A 61 -9.01 -5.33 -26.70
N LEU A 62 -9.56 -5.75 -25.56
CA LEU A 62 -9.35 -7.08 -25.01
C LEU A 62 -10.65 -7.62 -24.44
N PRO A 63 -10.82 -8.95 -24.41
CA PRO A 63 -11.99 -9.56 -23.81
C PRO A 63 -12.02 -9.27 -22.31
N LEU A 64 -13.17 -8.77 -21.85
CA LEU A 64 -13.52 -8.58 -20.45
C LEU A 64 -14.86 -9.28 -20.21
N ASP A 65 -14.82 -10.35 -19.41
CA ASP A 65 -15.96 -11.24 -19.20
C ASP A 65 -16.50 -11.79 -20.54
N GLU A 66 -17.72 -11.41 -20.94
CA GLU A 66 -18.38 -11.86 -22.17
C GLU A 66 -18.37 -10.81 -23.29
N THR A 67 -17.64 -9.71 -23.12
CA THR A 67 -17.61 -8.60 -24.08
C THR A 67 -16.20 -8.08 -24.35
N ASP A 68 -16.02 -7.42 -25.49
CA ASP A 68 -14.76 -6.74 -25.79
C ASP A 68 -14.75 -5.35 -25.14
N TYR A 69 -13.76 -5.09 -24.29
CA TYR A 69 -13.58 -3.81 -23.62
C TYR A 69 -12.36 -3.08 -24.20
N THR A 70 -12.55 -1.81 -24.54
CA THR A 70 -11.47 -0.95 -25.04
C THR A 70 -10.81 -0.23 -23.88
N TYR A 71 -9.63 -0.69 -23.52
CA TYR A 71 -8.82 -0.14 -22.45
C TYR A 71 -7.98 1.02 -22.97
N PRO A 72 -8.03 2.21 -22.35
CA PRO A 72 -6.99 3.21 -22.51
C PRO A 72 -5.64 2.64 -22.06
N VAL A 73 -4.58 2.96 -22.79
CA VAL A 73 -3.22 2.55 -22.46
C VAL A 73 -2.43 3.76 -21.98
N ILE A 74 -1.78 3.63 -20.83
CA ILE A 74 -0.96 4.66 -20.20
C ILE A 74 0.48 4.16 -20.12
N ASP A 75 1.41 4.87 -20.76
CA ASP A 75 2.85 4.71 -20.55
C ASP A 75 3.23 5.33 -19.20
N ILE A 76 3.65 4.50 -18.24
CA ILE A 76 3.96 4.95 -16.89
C ILE A 76 5.25 5.76 -16.88
N LYS A 77 5.17 6.99 -16.34
CA LYS A 77 6.33 7.82 -15.97
C LYS A 77 6.68 7.69 -14.48
N ARG A 78 5.66 7.58 -13.64
CA ARG A 78 5.80 7.39 -12.19
C ARG A 78 4.66 6.53 -11.66
N VAL A 79 4.99 5.63 -10.73
CA VAL A 79 4.04 4.86 -9.95
C VAL A 79 4.23 5.20 -8.46
N GLN A 80 3.12 5.48 -7.77
CA GLN A 80 3.06 5.66 -6.33
C GLN A 80 2.27 4.49 -5.76
N VAL A 81 2.92 3.67 -4.94
CA VAL A 81 2.28 2.54 -4.25
C VAL A 81 1.81 2.99 -2.87
N TRP A 82 0.56 2.70 -2.53
CA TRP A 82 -0.02 3.01 -1.23
C TRP A 82 -0.09 1.74 -0.38
N ALA A 83 0.59 1.75 0.76
CA ALA A 83 0.49 0.68 1.75
C ALA A 83 -0.98 0.44 2.13
N GLY A 84 -1.37 -0.84 2.21
CA GLY A 84 -2.68 -1.25 2.71
C GLY A 84 -2.85 -0.78 4.16
N LEU A 85 -4.09 -0.65 4.62
CA LEU A 85 -4.35 -0.42 6.06
C LEU A 85 -3.78 -1.56 6.93
N GLU A 86 -3.60 -2.76 6.37
CA GLU A 86 -2.97 -3.91 7.03
C GLU A 86 -1.43 -3.84 7.07
N ASP A 87 -0.80 -3.15 6.10
CA ASP A 87 0.67 -2.94 6.08
C ASP A 87 1.14 -1.88 7.06
N VAL A 88 0.22 -1.07 7.58
CA VAL A 88 0.49 -0.31 8.80
C VAL A 88 0.36 -1.29 9.95
N ALA A 89 1.39 -2.14 10.11
CA ALA A 89 1.67 -2.76 11.39
C ALA A 89 1.45 -1.67 12.44
N PRO A 90 0.62 -1.91 13.48
CA PRO A 90 0.34 -0.87 14.46
C PRO A 90 1.69 -0.36 14.90
N ARG A 91 1.99 0.89 14.56
CA ARG A 91 3.08 1.60 15.21
C ARG A 91 2.63 1.61 16.64
N ILE A 92 3.11 0.63 17.40
CA ILE A 92 3.05 0.65 18.85
C ILE A 92 3.84 1.91 19.16
N HIS A 93 3.13 3.04 19.25
CA HIS A 93 3.60 4.15 20.03
C HIS A 93 3.67 3.57 21.43
N PRO A 94 4.87 3.29 21.99
CA PRO A 94 4.92 3.04 23.41
C PRO A 94 4.33 4.30 24.01
N TYR A 95 3.18 4.14 24.67
CA TYR A 95 2.62 5.16 25.53
C TYR A 95 3.76 5.61 26.43
N MET A 96 4.33 6.79 26.17
CA MET A 96 5.23 7.45 27.09
C MET A 96 4.32 7.94 28.21
N GLY A 97 4.02 7.04 29.14
CA GLY A 97 3.23 7.32 30.32
C GLY A 97 3.86 8.49 31.09
N PRO A 98 3.05 9.32 31.77
CA PRO A 98 3.58 10.40 32.60
C PRO A 98 4.50 9.81 33.66
N GLY A 99 5.76 10.28 33.67
CA GLY A 99 6.83 9.73 34.49
C GLY A 99 6.54 9.78 36.00
N PRO A 100 7.04 8.82 36.79
CA PRO A 100 6.77 8.76 38.22
C PRO A 100 7.73 9.69 38.98
N TYR A 101 7.26 10.90 39.27
CA TYR A 101 7.78 11.73 40.36
C TYR A 101 7.10 11.31 41.67
N TRP A 102 7.61 10.32 42.42
CA TRP A 102 7.45 10.13 43.89
C TRP A 102 8.38 8.97 44.35
N GLY A 103 9.46 9.26 45.10
CA GLY A 103 10.25 8.25 45.84
C GLY A 103 9.63 7.96 47.23
N PRO A 104 10.37 7.49 48.25
CA PRO A 104 11.40 6.44 48.33
C PRO A 104 11.11 5.45 49.50
N TYR A 105 11.15 4.13 49.31
CA TYR A 105 11.28 3.19 50.45
C TYR A 105 11.89 1.86 50.00
N TRP A 106 13.21 1.85 49.85
CA TRP A 106 14.01 0.62 49.88
C TRP A 106 14.64 0.54 51.27
N SER A 107 14.11 -0.33 52.13
CA SER A 107 14.77 -0.77 53.36
C SER A 107 15.67 -1.96 53.05
N PRO A 108 16.99 -1.91 53.31
CA PRO A 108 17.90 -3.03 53.18
C PRO A 108 18.30 -3.58 54.57
N PHE A 109 17.67 -4.67 55.01
CA PHE A 109 18.16 -5.50 56.11
C PHE A 109 18.03 -6.97 55.64
N TRP A 110 19.12 -7.65 55.24
CA TRP A 110 19.91 -8.58 56.08
C TRP A 110 18.98 -9.54 56.86
N GLN A 111 18.98 -10.88 56.71
CA GLN A 111 20.08 -11.85 56.58
C GLN A 111 19.59 -13.22 56.02
N PRO A 112 20.47 -14.05 55.45
CA PRO A 112 20.18 -15.42 55.02
C PRO A 112 20.28 -16.41 56.19
N TRP A 113 19.43 -17.44 56.23
CA TRP A 113 19.58 -18.55 57.18
C TRP A 113 19.72 -19.90 56.46
N PRO A 114 20.75 -20.70 56.80
CA PRO A 114 21.01 -22.00 56.19
C PRO A 114 20.32 -23.15 56.93
N TYR A 115 20.18 -24.25 56.19
CA TYR A 115 19.78 -25.61 56.57
C TYR A 115 20.33 -26.06 57.93
N TRP A 116 19.47 -26.68 58.75
CA TRP A 116 19.64 -27.98 59.42
C TRP A 116 18.26 -28.60 59.65
#